data_AF-A0A5C7LNC2-F1
#
_entry.id   AF-A0A5C7LNC2-F1
#
_cell.length_a   1.000
_cell.length_b   1.000
_cell.length_c   1.000
_cell.angle_alpha   90.00
_cell.angle_beta   90.00
_cell.angle_gamma   90.00
#
_symmetry.space_group_name_H-M   'P 1'
#
loop_
_entity.id
_entity.type
_entity.pdbx_description
1 polymer ?
#
loop_
_entity_poly.entity_id
_entity_poly.type
_entity_poly.pdbx_seq_one_letter_code
_entity_poly.pdbx_strand_id
1 'polypeptide(L)'
;MTIPENLLTYMREREKARMDEFTALMESLSLREQSLIREAAVMGFVHGTMAAGGIPREHFPKDSEITQRVVEGCRSMPDLYPTIGEM
;
A
#
# COMPACT_ATOMS: atom_id res chain seq x y z
N MET A 1 -17.16 -1.55 23.61
CA MET A 1 -15.96 -2.33 23.93
C MET A 1 -14.77 -1.39 23.72
N THR A 2 -14.08 -0.98 24.78
CA THR A 2 -12.97 -0.04 24.70
C THR A 2 -11.69 -0.81 24.38
N ILE A 3 -10.97 -0.39 23.35
CA ILE A 3 -9.68 -1.00 22.97
C ILE A 3 -8.65 -0.60 24.04
N PRO A 4 -7.87 -1.54 24.61
CA PRO A 4 -6.81 -1.22 25.55
C PRO A 4 -5.76 -0.27 24.96
N GLU A 5 -5.30 0.73 25.73
CA GLU A 5 -4.38 1.76 25.22
C GLU A 5 -3.03 1.17 24.76
N ASN A 6 -2.55 0.12 25.42
CA ASN A 6 -1.34 -0.59 25.00
C ASN A 6 -1.47 -1.21 23.60
N LEU A 7 -2.67 -1.71 23.26
CA LEU A 7 -2.94 -2.26 21.94
C LEU A 7 -3.01 -1.13 20.88
N LEU A 8 -3.59 0.02 21.23
CA LEU A 8 -3.61 1.19 20.35
C LEU A 8 -2.20 1.70 20.06
N THR A 9 -1.35 1.81 21.08
CA THR A 9 0.06 2.19 20.92
C THR A 9 0.80 1.20 20.03
N TYR A 10 0.67 -0.10 20.29
CA TYR A 10 1.28 -1.14 19.47
C TYR A 10 0.85 -1.05 17.99
N MET A 11 -0.44 -0.82 17.72
CA MET A 11 -0.95 -0.67 16.36
C MET A 11 -0.38 0.57 15.66
N ARG A 12 -0.30 1.71 16.35
CA ARG A 12 0.31 2.94 15.82
C ARG A 12 1.79 2.76 15.49
N GLU A 13 2.53 2.09 16.38
CA GLU A 13 3.96 1.79 16.16
C GLU A 13 4.16 0.87 14.95
N ARG A 14 3.32 -0.16 14.81
CA ARG A 14 3.35 -1.07 13.65
C ARG A 14 2.96 -0.37 12.35
N GLU A 15 1.99 0.52 12.40
CA GLU A 15 1.60 1.34 11.25
C GLU A 15 2.74 2.27 10.84
N LYS A 16 3.37 2.95 11.80
CA LYS A 16 4.55 3.76 11.54
C LYS A 16 5.68 2.95 10.91
N ALA A 17 6.01 1.77 11.47
CA ALA A 17 7.05 0.91 10.92
C ALA A 17 6.79 0.51 9.46
N ARG A 18 5.54 0.14 9.11
CA ARG A 18 5.19 -0.16 7.71
C ARG A 18 5.36 1.05 6.80
N MET A 19 5.01 2.23 7.30
CA MET A 19 5.13 3.48 6.54
C MET A 19 6.60 3.87 6.32
N ASP A 20 7.44 3.68 7.33
CA ASP A 20 8.89 3.90 7.26
C ASP A 20 9.54 2.91 6.26
N GLU A 21 9.15 1.63 6.31
CA GLU A 21 9.63 0.62 5.35
C GLU A 21 9.17 0.90 3.91
N PHE A 22 7.92 1.30 3.72
CA PHE A 22 7.41 1.74 2.41
C PHE A 22 8.22 2.93 1.87
N THR A 23 8.48 3.92 2.74
CA THR A 23 9.24 5.12 2.37
C THR A 23 10.66 4.73 1.97
N ALA A 24 11.34 3.88 2.75
CA ALA A 24 12.67 3.39 2.44
C ALA A 24 12.73 2.64 1.10
N LEU A 25 11.75 1.77 0.83
CA LEU A 25 11.65 1.08 -0.46
C LEU A 25 11.50 2.09 -1.60
N MET A 26 10.55 3.01 -1.51
CA MET A 26 10.29 3.96 -2.59
C MET A 26 11.47 4.90 -2.82
N GLU A 27 12.19 5.31 -1.77
CA GLU A 27 13.42 6.11 -1.86
C GLU A 27 14.59 5.36 -2.49
N SER A 28 14.63 4.02 -2.38
CA SER A 28 15.64 3.19 -3.03
C SER A 28 15.48 3.12 -4.57
N LEU A 29 14.28 3.45 -5.06
CA LEU A 29 13.93 3.39 -6.47
C LEU A 29 14.20 4.72 -7.19
N SER A 30 14.53 4.63 -8.47
CA SER A 30 14.59 5.81 -9.34
C SER A 30 13.21 6.44 -9.49
N LEU A 31 13.17 7.74 -9.82
CA LEU A 31 11.91 8.46 -10.07
C LEU A 31 11.03 7.77 -11.12
N ARG A 32 11.65 7.14 -12.13
CA ARG A 32 10.91 6.39 -13.15
C ARG A 32 10.23 5.15 -12.58
N GLU A 33 10.93 4.38 -11.77
CA GLU A 33 10.39 3.18 -11.12
C GLU A 33 9.28 3.54 -10.13
N GLN A 34 9.47 4.61 -9.35
CA GLN A 34 8.44 5.12 -8.44
C GLN A 34 7.15 5.49 -9.20
N SER A 35 7.27 6.19 -10.34
CA SER A 35 6.11 6.53 -11.18
C SER A 35 5.45 5.29 -11.77
N LEU A 36 6.22 4.33 -12.28
CA LEU A 36 5.68 3.10 -12.85
C LEU A 36 4.89 2.28 -11.84
N ILE A 37 5.42 2.11 -10.62
CA ILE A 37 4.71 1.38 -9.55
C ILE A 37 3.41 2.08 -9.19
N ARG A 38 3.44 3.41 -9.03
CA ARG A 38 2.25 4.21 -8.71
C ARG A 38 1.18 4.10 -9.78
N GLU A 39 1.55 4.29 -11.05
CA GLU A 39 0.63 4.20 -12.18
C GLU A 39 0.01 2.81 -12.29
N ALA A 40 0.83 1.75 -12.18
CA ALA A 40 0.35 0.37 -12.20
C ALA A 40 -0.62 0.07 -11.05
N ALA A 41 -0.30 0.51 -9.83
CA ALA A 41 -1.16 0.33 -8.66
C ALA A 41 -2.52 1.04 -8.84
N VAL A 42 -2.50 2.29 -9.31
CA VAL A 42 -3.73 3.07 -9.55
C VAL A 42 -4.55 2.46 -10.68
N MET A 43 -3.94 2.09 -11.81
CA MET A 43 -4.65 1.44 -12.91
C MET A 43 -5.28 0.12 -12.46
N GLY A 44 -4.53 -0.71 -11.72
CA GLY A 44 -5.04 -1.95 -11.16
C GLY A 44 -6.24 -1.74 -10.23
N PHE A 45 -6.16 -0.74 -9.35
CA PHE A 45 -7.27 -0.37 -8.47
C PHE A 45 -8.50 0.08 -9.28
N VAL A 46 -8.34 0.97 -10.26
CA VAL A 46 -9.45 1.47 -11.09
C VAL A 46 -10.10 0.33 -11.85
N HIS A 47 -9.32 -0.48 -12.58
CA HIS A 47 -9.85 -1.60 -13.37
C HIS A 47 -10.51 -2.66 -12.49
N GLY A 48 -9.88 -3.02 -11.37
CA GLY A 48 -10.45 -3.98 -10.42
C GLY A 48 -11.78 -3.49 -9.86
N THR A 49 -11.88 -2.20 -9.54
CA THR A 49 -13.12 -1.66 -8.99
C THR A 49 -14.22 -1.51 -10.03
N MET A 50 -13.87 -1.16 -11.27
CA MET A 50 -14.83 -1.19 -12.39
C MET A 50 -15.38 -2.60 -12.62
N ALA A 51 -14.50 -3.62 -12.62
CA ALA A 51 -14.89 -5.01 -12.79
C ALA A 51 -15.82 -5.52 -11.67
N ALA A 52 -15.67 -4.99 -10.45
CA ALA A 52 -16.51 -5.32 -9.30
C ALA A 52 -17.91 -4.67 -9.31
N GLY A 53 -18.33 -4.05 -10.42
CA GLY A 53 -19.62 -3.35 -10.51
C GLY A 53 -19.55 -1.85 -10.19
N GLY A 54 -18.35 -1.28 -10.20
CA GLY A 54 -18.12 0.14 -10.06
C GLY A 54 -18.03 0.61 -8.60
N ILE A 55 -17.91 1.93 -8.47
CA ILE A 55 -17.67 2.61 -7.21
C ILE A 55 -18.90 3.44 -6.87
N PRO A 56 -19.73 3.08 -5.88
CA PRO A 56 -20.69 4.03 -5.32
C PRO A 56 -19.93 4.90 -4.32
N ARG A 57 -19.36 6.07 -4.67
CA ARG A 57 -18.57 6.82 -3.66
C ARG A 57 -18.64 8.34 -3.64
N GLU A 58 -18.79 8.79 -2.41
CA GLU A 58 -18.44 10.12 -1.88
C GLU A 58 -16.93 10.26 -1.55
N HIS A 59 -16.12 9.18 -1.63
CA HIS A 59 -14.67 9.24 -1.36
C HIS A 59 -13.82 8.27 -2.20
N PHE A 60 -12.80 8.79 -2.88
CA PHE A 60 -11.76 8.00 -3.57
C PHE A 60 -10.45 8.09 -2.78
N PRO A 61 -9.75 6.96 -2.53
CA PRO A 61 -8.44 7.00 -1.87
C PRO A 61 -7.41 7.71 -2.76
N LYS A 62 -6.40 8.30 -2.14
CA LYS A 62 -5.30 8.95 -2.88
C LYS A 62 -4.42 7.92 -3.57
N ASP A 63 -3.72 8.35 -4.61
CA ASP A 63 -2.70 7.57 -5.33
C ASP A 63 -1.64 7.01 -4.37
N SER A 64 -1.17 7.82 -3.42
CA SER A 64 -0.20 7.42 -2.41
C SER A 64 -0.71 6.28 -1.52
N GLU A 65 -1.98 6.35 -1.12
CA GLU A 65 -2.62 5.35 -0.27
C GLU A 65 -2.85 4.03 -1.02
N ILE A 66 -3.29 4.10 -2.28
CA ILE A 66 -3.42 2.93 -3.14
C ILE A 66 -2.06 2.25 -3.30
N THR A 67 -1.03 3.02 -3.62
CA THR A 67 0.33 2.53 -3.86
C THR A 67 0.91 1.86 -2.61
N GLN A 68 0.77 2.50 -1.44
CA GLN A 68 1.20 1.93 -0.16
C GLN A 68 0.54 0.57 0.10
N ARG A 69 -0.79 0.49 -0.04
CA ARG A 69 -1.53 -0.77 0.19
C ARG A 69 -1.09 -1.88 -0.75
N VAL A 70 -0.80 -1.57 -2.01
CA VAL A 70 -0.31 -2.55 -2.98
C VAL A 70 1.08 -3.07 -2.58
N VAL A 71 2.01 -2.18 -2.25
CA VAL A 71 3.37 -2.56 -1.81
C VAL A 71 3.33 -3.39 -0.52
N GLU A 72 2.55 -2.97 0.48
CA GLU A 72 2.35 -3.73 1.71
C GLU A 72 1.77 -5.13 1.41
N GLY A 73 0.80 -5.20 0.48
CA GLY A 73 0.24 -6.46 -0.01
C GLY A 73 1.30 -7.37 -0.63
N CYS A 74 2.13 -6.84 -1.52
CA CYS A 74 3.24 -7.59 -2.13
C CYS A 74 4.22 -8.13 -1.08
N ARG A 75 4.58 -7.32 -0.07
CA ARG A 75 5.50 -7.74 1.00
C ARG A 75 4.88 -8.74 1.98
N SER A 76 3.55 -8.77 2.10
CA SER A 76 2.84 -9.82 2.85
C SER A 76 2.84 -11.18 2.16
N MET A 77 3.16 -11.22 0.87
CA MET A 77 3.19 -12.43 0.03
C MET A 77 4.49 -12.48 -0.78
N PRO A 78 5.67 -12.55 -0.14
CA PRO A 78 6.96 -12.43 -0.81
C PRO A 78 7.19 -13.51 -1.86
N ASP A 79 6.64 -14.72 -1.66
CA ASP A 79 6.73 -15.82 -2.62
C ASP A 79 6.05 -15.50 -3.97
N LEU A 80 5.01 -14.67 -3.96
CA LEU A 80 4.29 -14.25 -5.17
C LEU A 80 4.90 -13.00 -5.80
N TYR A 81 5.60 -12.19 -5.01
CA TYR A 81 6.14 -10.90 -5.42
C TYR A 81 7.60 -10.74 -4.97
N PRO A 82 8.52 -11.63 -5.37
CA PRO A 82 9.88 -11.66 -4.81
C PRO A 82 10.64 -10.36 -5.07
N THR A 83 10.44 -9.73 -6.23
CA THR A 83 11.08 -8.44 -6.57
C THR A 83 10.72 -7.32 -5.60
N ILE A 84 9.53 -7.31 -5.01
CA ILE A 84 9.12 -6.28 -4.03
C ILE A 84 9.24 -6.80 -2.59
N GLY A 85 9.07 -8.11 -2.40
CA GLY A 85 9.13 -8.78 -1.10
C GLY A 85 10.53 -8.85 -0.49
N GLU A 86 11.57 -8.91 -1.33
CA GLU A 86 12.96 -9.09 -0.91
C GLU A 86 13.80 -7.78 -0.93
N MET A 87 13.25 -6.69 -1.48
CA MET A 87 13.87 -5.34 -1.44
C MET A 87 13.68 -4.69 -0.07
#